data_AF-A0A2J0MWT4-F1
#
_entry.id   AF-A0A2J0MWT4-F1
#
_cell.length_a   1.000
_cell.length_b   1.000
_cell.length_c   1.000
_cell.angle_alpha   90.00
_cell.angle_beta   90.00
_cell.angle_gamma   90.00
#
_symmetry.space_group_name_H-M   'P 1'
#
loop_
_entity.id
_entity.type
_entity.pdbx_description
1 polymer ?
#
loop_
_entity_poly.entity_id
_entity_poly.type
_entity_poly.pdbx_seq_one_letter_code
_entity_poly.pdbx_strand_id
1 'polypeptide(L)'
;ILGILGFGSYFNKNKFSKNSDLDIYIVIKNNGNRYRGIMHVEGVEVDYFVNPIERLKSDWKKVKYREVSRKTIAYMLRDGIVILDRNGMLKKLQKEAKLFLKDELKNSGLNHIELTTAKYFIQDYVRDIEDSLLNKDIFSWQYNIHSLLNYLIEIFCRYHKISIIKQKYQAMEIAKKDKRFVKLYQSIAESNSKKEVMKRIDTLVGYCLKSMGGALAQEWDLKSSSGV
;
A
#
# COMPACT_ATOMS: atom_id res chain seq x y z
N ILE A 1 18.66 -22.29 -16.22
CA ILE A 1 18.04 -21.01 -15.81
C ILE A 1 17.39 -20.38 -17.04
N LEU A 2 16.14 -19.93 -16.93
CA LEU A 2 15.37 -19.29 -18.02
C LEU A 2 15.38 -17.76 -17.91
N GLY A 3 15.43 -17.23 -16.69
CA GLY A 3 15.53 -15.80 -16.46
C GLY A 3 15.92 -15.46 -15.02
N ILE A 4 16.37 -14.23 -14.81
CA ILE A 4 16.76 -13.69 -13.51
C ILE A 4 16.21 -12.26 -13.43
N LEU A 5 15.52 -11.95 -12.33
CA LEU A 5 14.96 -10.64 -12.04
C LEU A 5 15.48 -10.16 -10.69
N GLY A 6 16.20 -9.04 -10.66
CA GLY A 6 16.52 -8.32 -9.43
C GLY A 6 15.37 -7.40 -9.04
N PHE A 7 14.98 -7.34 -7.77
CA PHE A 7 13.85 -6.50 -7.33
C PHE A 7 14.05 -5.93 -5.93
N GLY A 8 13.04 -5.25 -5.39
CA GLY A 8 13.12 -4.70 -4.04
C GLY A 8 13.86 -3.35 -3.97
N SER A 9 14.33 -3.01 -2.78
CA SER A 9 14.91 -1.68 -2.50
C SER A 9 16.26 -1.48 -3.19
N TYR A 10 17.08 -2.54 -3.24
CA TYR A 10 18.45 -2.46 -3.71
C TYR A 10 18.56 -2.00 -5.16
N PHE A 11 17.68 -2.52 -6.02
CA PHE A 11 17.65 -2.18 -7.44
C PHE A 11 16.92 -0.84 -7.73
N ASN A 12 16.47 -0.11 -6.70
CA ASN A 12 15.76 1.15 -6.87
C ASN A 12 16.45 2.27 -6.09
N LYS A 13 17.15 3.17 -6.82
CA LYS A 13 17.94 4.27 -6.23
C LYS A 13 17.17 5.14 -5.23
N ASN A 14 15.87 5.37 -5.45
CA ASN A 14 15.05 6.20 -4.56
C ASN A 14 14.56 5.45 -3.31
N LYS A 15 14.82 4.15 -3.21
CA LYS A 15 14.33 3.26 -2.16
C LYS A 15 15.45 2.54 -1.42
N PHE A 16 16.66 2.52 -1.97
CA PHE A 16 17.84 1.91 -1.38
C PHE A 16 18.18 2.54 -0.02
N SER A 17 18.60 1.71 0.93
CA SER A 17 19.12 2.10 2.22
C SER A 17 20.15 1.08 2.72
N LYS A 18 20.93 1.44 3.76
CA LYS A 18 21.91 0.54 4.37
C LYS A 18 21.37 -0.82 4.86
N ASN A 19 20.06 -0.92 5.09
CA ASN A 19 19.38 -2.14 5.54
C ASN A 19 18.67 -2.84 4.37
N SER A 20 19.08 -2.59 3.12
CA SER A 20 18.48 -3.22 1.94
C SER A 20 19.25 -4.46 1.57
N ASP A 21 18.53 -5.58 1.56
CA ASP A 21 18.89 -6.85 0.96
C ASP A 21 18.83 -6.80 -0.57
N LEU A 22 19.60 -7.68 -1.22
CA LEU A 22 19.56 -7.91 -2.66
C LEU A 22 18.56 -9.02 -2.99
N ASP A 23 17.31 -8.64 -3.32
CA ASP A 23 16.28 -9.60 -3.72
C ASP A 23 16.49 -10.09 -5.16
N ILE A 24 16.68 -11.40 -5.36
CA ILE A 24 16.87 -12.02 -6.68
C ILE A 24 15.84 -13.13 -6.92
N TYR A 25 15.03 -13.00 -7.97
CA TYR A 25 14.12 -14.04 -8.44
C TYR A 25 14.74 -14.80 -9.62
N ILE A 26 15.02 -16.09 -9.45
CA ILE A 26 15.61 -16.96 -10.47
C ILE A 26 14.51 -17.86 -11.02
N VAL A 27 14.25 -17.75 -12.33
CA VAL A 27 13.29 -18.59 -13.04
C VAL A 27 14.02 -19.77 -13.65
N ILE A 28 13.59 -20.98 -13.31
CA ILE A 28 14.12 -22.24 -13.87
C ILE A 28 13.08 -22.96 -14.72
N LYS A 29 13.55 -23.89 -15.56
CA LYS A 29 12.66 -24.86 -16.21
C LYS A 29 12.07 -25.76 -15.12
N ASN A 30 10.83 -26.17 -15.28
CA ASN A 30 10.19 -27.03 -14.29
C ASN A 30 10.97 -28.34 -14.12
N ASN A 31 11.38 -28.59 -12.89
CA ASN A 31 11.97 -29.84 -12.43
C ASN A 31 11.34 -30.28 -11.09
N GLY A 32 10.19 -29.71 -10.71
CA GLY A 32 9.49 -29.99 -9.45
C GLY A 32 10.04 -29.28 -8.21
N ASN A 33 11.22 -28.64 -8.28
CA ASN A 33 11.87 -28.06 -7.11
C ASN A 33 11.69 -26.54 -6.99
N ARG A 34 11.66 -26.07 -5.74
CA ARG A 34 11.65 -24.66 -5.38
C ARG A 34 12.70 -24.43 -4.30
N TYR A 35 13.47 -23.36 -4.42
CA TYR A 35 14.48 -23.03 -3.43
C TYR A 35 14.30 -21.58 -2.99
N ARG A 36 14.49 -21.35 -1.71
CA ARG A 36 14.66 -20.02 -1.15
C ARG A 36 15.79 -20.08 -0.15
N GLY A 37 16.62 -19.06 -0.13
CA GLY A 37 17.69 -18.97 0.85
C GLY A 37 18.23 -17.56 0.92
N ILE A 38 19.02 -17.35 1.95
CA ILE A 38 19.74 -16.11 2.17
C ILE A 38 21.22 -16.47 2.08
N MET A 39 22.00 -15.68 1.34
CA MET A 39 23.45 -15.80 1.30
C MET A 39 24.11 -14.44 1.52
N HIS A 40 25.34 -14.44 1.99
CA HIS A 40 26.12 -13.22 2.17
C HIS A 40 27.26 -13.22 1.16
N VAL A 41 27.31 -12.20 0.29
CA VAL A 41 28.35 -12.03 -0.73
C VAL A 41 29.02 -10.70 -0.47
N GLU A 42 30.31 -10.71 -0.11
CA GLU A 42 31.09 -9.49 0.12
C GLU A 42 30.42 -8.52 1.12
N GLY A 43 29.77 -9.06 2.16
CA GLY A 43 29.06 -8.29 3.17
C GLY A 43 27.65 -7.82 2.78
N VAL A 44 27.14 -8.19 1.60
CA VAL A 44 25.77 -7.92 1.16
C VAL A 44 24.90 -9.16 1.36
N GLU A 45 23.78 -8.99 2.06
CA GLU A 45 22.75 -10.04 2.18
C GLU A 45 21.96 -10.16 0.85
N VAL A 46 21.82 -11.38 0.35
CA VAL A 46 21.13 -11.73 -0.89
C VAL A 46 20.02 -12.74 -0.56
N ASP A 47 18.75 -12.32 -0.64
CA ASP A 47 17.59 -13.23 -0.60
C ASP A 47 17.28 -13.70 -2.01
N TYR A 48 17.44 -14.99 -2.27
CA TYR A 48 17.22 -15.59 -3.58
C TYR A 48 16.00 -16.52 -3.60
N PHE A 49 15.24 -16.42 -4.68
CA PHE A 49 13.99 -17.16 -4.90
C PHE A 49 14.08 -17.95 -6.22
N VAL A 50 14.40 -19.24 -6.15
CA VAL A 50 14.45 -20.10 -7.34
C VAL A 50 13.10 -20.79 -7.51
N ASN A 51 12.39 -20.45 -8.59
CA ASN A 51 11.07 -21.04 -8.87
C ASN A 51 10.94 -21.46 -10.35
N PRO A 52 10.20 -22.55 -10.63
CA PRO A 52 9.75 -22.87 -11.97
C PRO A 52 8.92 -21.74 -12.56
N ILE A 53 8.98 -21.57 -13.88
CA ILE A 53 8.20 -20.53 -14.58
C ILE A 53 6.69 -20.69 -14.37
N GLU A 54 6.19 -21.92 -14.31
CA GLU A 54 4.79 -22.25 -14.10
C GLU A 54 4.30 -21.68 -12.76
N ARG A 55 5.19 -21.65 -11.75
CA ARG A 55 4.88 -21.07 -10.44
C ARG A 55 4.72 -19.56 -10.52
N LEU A 56 5.68 -18.86 -11.14
CA LEU A 56 5.59 -17.41 -11.31
C LEU A 56 4.34 -17.01 -12.11
N LYS A 57 4.00 -17.75 -13.17
CA LYS A 57 2.78 -17.54 -13.95
C LYS A 57 1.53 -17.78 -13.11
N SER A 58 1.50 -18.83 -12.29
CA SER A 58 0.39 -19.13 -11.39
C SER A 58 0.21 -18.04 -10.34
N ASP A 59 1.28 -17.62 -9.67
CA ASP A 59 1.23 -16.55 -8.68
C ASP A 59 0.79 -15.22 -9.32
N TRP A 60 1.28 -14.91 -10.53
CA TRP A 60 0.82 -13.76 -11.31
C TRP A 60 -0.67 -13.85 -11.66
N LYS A 61 -1.15 -15.02 -12.08
CA LYS A 61 -2.56 -15.27 -12.40
C LYS A 61 -3.44 -14.96 -11.18
N LYS A 62 -3.09 -15.45 -9.99
CA LYS A 62 -3.83 -15.17 -8.75
C LYS A 62 -3.95 -13.68 -8.46
N VAL A 63 -2.87 -12.92 -8.65
CA VAL A 63 -2.90 -11.46 -8.48
C VAL A 63 -3.81 -10.80 -9.54
N LYS A 64 -3.65 -11.19 -10.81
CA LYS A 64 -4.41 -10.62 -11.93
C LYS A 64 -5.92 -10.83 -11.79
N TYR A 65 -6.34 -12.00 -11.30
CA TYR A 65 -7.75 -12.34 -11.06
C TYR A 65 -8.23 -12.01 -9.65
N ARG A 66 -7.45 -11.24 -8.87
CA ARG A 66 -7.81 -10.76 -7.52
C ARG A 66 -8.15 -11.88 -6.53
N GLU A 67 -7.60 -13.08 -6.74
CA GLU A 67 -7.71 -14.21 -5.80
C GLU A 67 -6.88 -13.96 -4.53
N VAL A 68 -5.95 -13.00 -4.58
CA VAL A 68 -5.14 -12.57 -3.44
C VAL A 68 -5.09 -11.04 -3.37
N SER A 69 -5.14 -10.50 -2.15
CA SER A 69 -5.06 -9.06 -1.90
C SER A 69 -3.63 -8.50 -2.00
N ARG A 70 -2.62 -9.32 -1.73
CA ARG A 70 -1.20 -8.91 -1.75
C ARG A 70 -0.69 -8.79 -3.18
N LYS A 71 -0.29 -7.58 -3.56
CA LYS A 71 0.20 -7.24 -4.92
C LYS A 71 1.73 -7.33 -5.07
N THR A 72 2.42 -8.04 -4.18
CA THR A 72 3.89 -8.12 -4.15
C THR A 72 4.46 -8.59 -5.49
N ILE A 73 3.89 -9.63 -6.09
CA ILE A 73 4.32 -10.14 -7.41
C ILE A 73 4.12 -9.10 -8.52
N ALA A 74 3.01 -8.34 -8.50
CA ALA A 74 2.77 -7.28 -9.47
C ALA A 74 3.85 -6.19 -9.37
N TYR A 75 4.17 -5.73 -8.16
CA TYR A 75 5.20 -4.71 -7.94
C TYR A 75 6.60 -5.24 -8.25
N MET A 76 6.92 -6.48 -7.88
CA MET A 76 8.16 -7.16 -8.23
C MET A 76 8.35 -7.20 -9.75
N LEU A 77 7.34 -7.65 -10.50
CA LEU A 77 7.38 -7.70 -11.96
C LEU A 77 7.46 -6.30 -12.58
N ARG A 78 6.68 -5.34 -12.08
CA ARG A 78 6.64 -3.96 -12.62
C ARG A 78 7.97 -3.23 -12.45
N ASP A 79 8.55 -3.29 -11.26
CA ASP A 79 9.70 -2.49 -10.83
C ASP A 79 11.03 -3.23 -10.95
N GLY A 80 11.01 -4.55 -11.08
CA GLY A 80 12.22 -5.36 -11.13
C GLY A 80 13.09 -5.09 -12.37
N ILE A 81 14.38 -5.30 -12.22
CA ILE A 81 15.37 -5.24 -13.28
C ILE A 81 15.59 -6.64 -13.84
N VAL A 82 15.32 -6.81 -15.12
CA VAL A 82 15.58 -8.08 -15.82
C VAL A 82 17.08 -8.20 -16.08
N ILE A 83 17.74 -9.09 -15.32
CA ILE A 83 19.17 -9.37 -15.44
C ILE A 83 19.39 -10.38 -16.58
N LEU A 84 18.51 -11.38 -16.70
CA LEU A 84 18.54 -12.39 -17.76
C LEU A 84 17.12 -12.74 -18.19
N ASP A 85 16.87 -12.87 -19.49
CA ASP A 85 15.58 -13.33 -20.03
C ASP A 85 15.79 -14.04 -21.38
N ARG A 86 15.90 -15.37 -21.34
CA ARG A 86 16.29 -16.15 -22.52
C ARG A 86 15.23 -16.21 -23.62
N ASN A 87 13.96 -16.05 -23.27
CA ASN A 87 12.83 -16.23 -24.19
C ASN A 87 11.85 -15.05 -24.18
N GLY A 88 12.22 -13.92 -23.57
CA GLY A 88 11.38 -12.71 -23.51
C GLY A 88 10.17 -12.81 -22.56
N MET A 89 10.06 -13.90 -21.79
CA MET A 89 8.90 -14.13 -20.93
C MET A 89 8.86 -13.14 -19.77
N LEU A 90 9.99 -12.84 -19.13
CA LEU A 90 10.00 -11.90 -18.02
C LEU A 90 9.55 -10.53 -18.50
N LYS A 91 10.11 -10.05 -19.61
CA LYS A 91 9.69 -8.78 -20.23
C LYS A 91 8.19 -8.75 -20.57
N LYS A 92 7.61 -9.87 -21.02
CA LYS A 92 6.15 -9.97 -21.24
C LYS A 92 5.37 -9.81 -19.93
N LEU A 93 5.73 -10.56 -18.88
CA LEU A 93 5.08 -10.44 -17.57
C LEU A 93 5.23 -9.04 -16.97
N GLN A 94 6.37 -8.37 -17.15
CA GLN A 94 6.54 -6.98 -16.70
C GLN A 94 5.57 -6.02 -17.40
N LYS A 95 5.37 -6.17 -18.71
CA LYS A 95 4.39 -5.36 -19.47
C LYS A 95 2.97 -5.59 -18.96
N GLU A 96 2.59 -6.85 -18.72
CA GLU A 96 1.28 -7.19 -18.15
C GLU A 96 1.09 -6.57 -16.76
N ALA A 97 2.10 -6.66 -15.89
CA ALA A 97 2.06 -6.09 -14.54
C ALA A 97 1.94 -4.57 -14.54
N LYS A 98 2.63 -3.88 -15.47
CA LYS A 98 2.51 -2.43 -15.67
C LYS A 98 1.09 -2.02 -16.05
N LEU A 99 0.48 -2.72 -17.01
CA LEU A 99 -0.89 -2.44 -17.45
C LEU A 99 -1.90 -2.71 -16.33
N PHE A 100 -1.79 -3.88 -15.68
CA PHE A 100 -2.67 -4.25 -14.56
C PHE A 100 -2.64 -3.21 -13.44
N LEU A 101 -1.46 -2.79 -12.97
CA LEU A 101 -1.37 -1.81 -11.89
C LEU A 101 -1.87 -0.42 -12.30
N LYS A 102 -1.74 -0.06 -13.58
CA LYS A 102 -2.32 1.18 -14.12
C LYS A 102 -3.85 1.12 -14.12
N ASP A 103 -4.43 0.00 -14.54
CA ASP A 103 -5.89 -0.20 -14.57
C ASP A 103 -6.47 -0.28 -13.16
N GLU A 104 -5.81 -0.97 -12.24
CA GLU A 104 -6.18 -1.01 -10.82
C GLU A 104 -6.25 0.40 -10.24
N LEU A 105 -5.25 1.25 -10.49
CA LEU A 105 -5.25 2.64 -10.02
C LEU A 105 -6.36 3.49 -10.65
N LYS A 106 -6.68 3.24 -11.92
CA LYS A 106 -7.77 3.94 -12.62
C LYS A 106 -9.12 3.63 -11.97
N ASN A 107 -9.30 2.38 -11.54
CA ASN A 107 -10.55 1.82 -11.02
C ASN A 107 -10.64 1.81 -9.49
N SER A 108 -9.59 2.20 -8.75
CA SER A 108 -9.57 2.18 -7.27
C SER A 108 -10.30 3.33 -6.59
N GLY A 109 -10.94 4.22 -7.36
CA GLY A 109 -11.69 5.36 -6.83
C GLY A 109 -12.85 4.91 -5.96
N LEU A 110 -13.24 5.75 -5.00
CA LEU A 110 -14.42 5.51 -4.18
C LEU A 110 -15.67 5.88 -4.97
N ASN A 111 -16.66 4.98 -5.00
CA ASN A 111 -18.01 5.33 -5.45
C ASN A 111 -18.74 6.16 -4.37
N HIS A 112 -19.94 6.64 -4.67
CA HIS A 112 -20.69 7.50 -3.76
C HIS A 112 -20.99 6.83 -2.41
N ILE A 113 -21.40 5.56 -2.42
CA ILE A 113 -21.69 4.79 -1.20
C ILE A 113 -20.42 4.65 -0.36
N GLU A 114 -19.33 4.19 -0.98
CA GLU A 114 -18.04 4.03 -0.30
C GLU A 114 -17.52 5.35 0.29
N LEU A 115 -17.70 6.46 -0.43
CA LEU A 115 -17.30 7.77 0.05
C LEU A 115 -18.11 8.21 1.27
N THR A 116 -19.44 8.04 1.23
CA THR A 116 -20.32 8.34 2.36
C THR A 116 -19.98 7.48 3.57
N THR A 117 -19.82 6.18 3.37
CA THR A 117 -19.38 5.24 4.41
C THR A 117 -18.01 5.62 4.98
N ALA A 118 -17.07 6.08 4.15
CA ALA A 118 -15.77 6.51 4.63
C ALA A 118 -15.84 7.75 5.53
N LYS A 119 -16.69 8.72 5.19
CA LYS A 119 -16.90 9.91 6.03
C LYS A 119 -17.52 9.54 7.39
N TYR A 120 -18.47 8.59 7.39
CA TYR A 120 -19.06 8.04 8.61
C TYR A 120 -17.99 7.42 9.51
N PHE A 121 -17.17 6.49 8.99
CA PHE A 121 -16.14 5.83 9.80
C PHE A 121 -15.07 6.81 10.31
N ILE A 122 -14.72 7.83 9.54
CA ILE A 122 -13.80 8.88 10.02
C ILE A 122 -14.38 9.59 11.25
N GLN A 123 -15.66 9.96 11.22
CA GLN A 123 -16.32 10.60 12.36
C GLN A 123 -16.41 9.66 13.57
N ASP A 124 -16.70 8.39 13.32
CA ASP A 124 -16.78 7.35 14.35
C ASP A 124 -15.45 7.19 15.10
N TYR A 125 -14.35 7.03 14.35
CA TYR A 125 -13.01 6.97 14.93
C TYR A 125 -12.66 8.20 15.78
N VAL A 126 -13.03 9.41 15.33
CA VAL A 126 -12.74 10.63 16.11
C VAL A 126 -13.48 10.60 17.46
N ARG A 127 -14.76 10.20 17.47
CA ARG A 127 -15.53 10.04 18.71
C ARG A 127 -14.94 8.98 19.63
N ASP A 128 -14.56 7.83 19.09
CA ASP A 128 -13.94 6.76 19.88
C ASP A 128 -12.60 7.20 20.53
N ILE A 129 -11.82 8.02 19.83
CA ILE A 129 -10.59 8.62 20.38
C ILE A 129 -10.94 9.59 21.52
N GLU A 130 -11.96 10.44 21.34
CA GLU A 130 -12.42 11.37 22.38
C GLU A 130 -12.92 10.63 23.62
N ASP A 131 -13.77 9.62 23.44
CA ASP A 131 -14.31 8.81 24.53
C ASP A 131 -13.21 8.06 25.27
N SER A 132 -12.24 7.49 24.54
CA SER A 132 -11.08 6.82 25.15
C SER A 132 -10.26 7.80 25.99
N LEU A 133 -10.11 9.05 25.53
CA LEU A 133 -9.40 10.10 26.27
C LEU A 133 -10.14 10.50 27.55
N LEU A 134 -11.47 10.68 27.48
CA LEU A 134 -12.33 11.01 28.62
C LEU A 134 -12.32 9.90 29.68
N ASN A 135 -12.41 8.66 29.24
CA ASN A 135 -12.38 7.46 30.09
C ASN A 135 -10.98 7.13 30.61
N LYS A 136 -9.95 7.88 30.21
CA LYS A 136 -8.53 7.65 30.54
C LYS A 136 -8.02 6.27 30.09
N ASP A 137 -8.66 5.66 29.09
CA ASP A 137 -8.20 4.41 28.47
C ASP A 137 -7.13 4.74 27.42
N ILE A 138 -5.88 4.73 27.87
CA ILE A 138 -4.72 5.09 27.03
C ILE A 138 -4.48 4.08 25.92
N PHE A 139 -4.77 2.79 26.17
CA PHE A 139 -4.57 1.76 25.17
C PHE A 139 -5.52 1.97 23.99
N SER A 140 -6.82 2.08 24.28
CA SER A 140 -7.84 2.32 23.26
C SER A 140 -7.61 3.66 22.55
N TRP A 141 -7.21 4.70 23.30
CA TRP A 141 -6.87 6.00 22.72
C TRP A 141 -5.75 5.88 21.68
N GLN A 142 -4.63 5.23 21.99
CA GLN A 142 -3.53 5.04 21.04
C GLN A 142 -3.92 4.15 19.86
N TYR A 143 -4.63 3.06 20.14
CA TYR A 143 -5.05 2.09 19.13
C TYR A 143 -6.02 2.72 18.11
N ASN A 144 -6.99 3.50 18.58
CA ASN A 144 -7.94 4.20 17.71
C ASN A 144 -7.25 5.29 16.88
N ILE A 145 -6.27 6.01 17.42
CA ILE A 145 -5.44 6.94 16.64
C ILE A 145 -4.74 6.19 15.49
N HIS A 146 -4.07 5.08 15.78
CA HIS A 146 -3.36 4.33 14.74
C HIS A 146 -4.31 3.76 13.69
N SER A 147 -5.50 3.32 14.11
CA SER A 147 -6.55 2.82 13.21
C SER A 147 -7.07 3.92 12.29
N LEU A 148 -7.41 5.08 12.85
CA LEU A 148 -7.81 6.27 12.08
C LEU A 148 -6.73 6.67 11.07
N LEU A 149 -5.47 6.75 11.50
CA LEU A 149 -4.37 7.17 10.64
C LEU A 149 -4.15 6.22 9.45
N ASN A 150 -4.20 4.90 9.69
CA ASN A 150 -4.15 3.92 8.61
C ASN A 150 -5.35 4.04 7.67
N TYR A 151 -6.55 4.24 8.22
CA TYR A 151 -7.77 4.41 7.45
C TYR A 151 -7.72 5.68 6.57
N LEU A 152 -7.24 6.80 7.11
CA LEU A 152 -7.07 8.05 6.37
C LEU A 152 -6.08 7.90 5.22
N ILE A 153 -4.97 7.18 5.40
CA ILE A 153 -4.04 6.89 4.29
C ILE A 153 -4.76 6.12 3.18
N GLU A 154 -5.50 5.07 3.53
CA GLU A 154 -6.20 4.24 2.54
C GLU A 154 -7.22 5.08 1.75
N ILE A 155 -8.14 5.74 2.45
CA ILE A 155 -9.23 6.52 1.85
C ILE A 155 -8.67 7.67 1.03
N PHE A 156 -7.69 8.41 1.55
CA PHE A 156 -7.04 9.50 0.82
C PHE A 156 -6.37 8.98 -0.46
N CYS A 157 -5.65 7.87 -0.38
CA CYS A 157 -5.00 7.29 -1.56
C CYS A 157 -6.01 6.80 -2.59
N ARG A 158 -7.08 6.12 -2.16
CA ARG A 158 -8.14 5.64 -3.07
C ARG A 158 -8.84 6.79 -3.76
N TYR A 159 -9.26 7.81 -3.00
CA TYR A 159 -9.95 8.99 -3.53
C TYR A 159 -9.09 9.75 -4.55
N HIS A 160 -7.83 10.02 -4.23
CA HIS A 160 -6.91 10.75 -5.11
C HIS A 160 -6.21 9.88 -6.16
N LYS A 161 -6.57 8.59 -6.27
CA LYS A 161 -5.94 7.60 -7.16
C LYS A 161 -4.41 7.61 -7.01
N ILE A 162 -3.94 7.44 -5.78
CA ILE A 162 -2.53 7.25 -5.41
C ILE A 162 -2.34 5.76 -5.11
N SER A 163 -1.26 5.17 -5.64
CA SER A 163 -0.99 3.75 -5.37
C SER A 163 -0.66 3.53 -3.90
N ILE A 164 -1.31 2.54 -3.30
CA ILE A 164 -0.94 2.02 -1.98
C ILE A 164 0.22 1.03 -2.18
N ILE A 165 1.38 1.38 -1.64
CA ILE A 165 2.65 0.66 -1.75
C ILE A 165 3.17 0.32 -0.34
N LYS A 166 4.36 -0.29 -0.25
CA LYS A 166 5.00 -0.61 1.04
C LYS A 166 5.09 0.63 1.93
N GLN A 167 4.71 0.50 3.20
CA GLN A 167 4.47 1.61 4.14
C GLN A 167 5.64 2.60 4.21
N LYS A 168 6.89 2.11 4.27
CA LYS A 168 8.10 2.94 4.31
C LYS A 168 8.31 3.87 3.10
N TYR A 169 7.59 3.65 1.99
CA TYR A 169 7.64 4.48 0.80
C TYR A 169 6.34 5.27 0.56
N GLN A 170 5.30 5.02 1.36
CA GLN A 170 3.96 5.58 1.11
C GLN A 170 3.94 7.10 1.20
N ALA A 171 4.64 7.69 2.19
CA ALA A 171 4.73 9.14 2.33
C ALA A 171 5.34 9.81 1.09
N MET A 172 6.39 9.22 0.52
CA MET A 172 6.99 9.72 -0.74
C MET A 172 6.01 9.62 -1.91
N GLU A 173 5.24 8.53 -2.01
CA GLU A 173 4.24 8.37 -3.08
C GLU A 173 3.11 9.38 -2.96
N ILE A 174 2.60 9.62 -1.75
CA ILE A 174 1.57 10.63 -1.49
C ILE A 174 2.10 12.03 -1.80
N ALA A 175 3.33 12.35 -1.37
CA ALA A 175 3.96 13.66 -1.57
C ALA A 175 4.13 14.07 -3.04
N LYS A 176 4.06 13.13 -4.00
CA LYS A 176 4.04 13.45 -5.44
C LYS A 176 2.77 14.21 -5.85
N LYS A 177 1.66 13.98 -5.16
CA LYS A 177 0.38 14.66 -5.41
C LYS A 177 0.01 15.65 -4.31
N ASP A 178 0.27 15.29 -3.06
CA ASP A 178 -0.13 16.10 -1.90
C ASP A 178 0.92 16.04 -0.78
N LYS A 179 1.81 17.03 -0.78
CA LYS A 179 2.81 17.20 0.30
C LYS A 179 2.17 17.67 1.61
N ARG A 180 0.99 18.30 1.55
CA ARG A 180 0.33 18.87 2.73
C ARG A 180 -0.28 17.76 3.59
N PHE A 181 -0.90 16.76 2.97
CA PHE A 181 -1.36 15.56 3.68
C PHE A 181 -0.23 14.93 4.50
N VAL A 182 0.94 14.74 3.89
CA VAL A 182 2.11 14.13 4.56
C VAL A 182 2.56 14.97 5.75
N LYS A 183 2.65 16.30 5.60
CA LYS A 183 3.02 17.20 6.69
C LYS A 183 2.02 17.15 7.85
N LEU A 184 0.72 17.19 7.55
CA LEU A 184 -0.33 17.12 8.57
C LEU A 184 -0.28 15.77 9.31
N TYR A 185 -0.09 14.67 8.58
CA TYR A 185 0.08 13.35 9.18
C TYR A 185 1.29 13.30 10.12
N GLN A 186 2.46 13.75 9.65
CA GLN A 186 3.70 13.75 10.43
C GLN A 186 3.60 14.63 11.67
N SER A 187 2.90 15.75 11.56
CA SER A 187 2.71 16.67 12.67
C SER A 187 2.09 15.97 13.90
N ILE A 188 1.24 14.97 13.73
CA ILE A 188 0.63 14.28 14.87
C ILE A 188 1.70 13.63 15.77
N ALA A 189 2.74 13.06 15.18
CA ALA A 189 3.85 12.43 15.90
C ALA A 189 4.77 13.43 16.63
N GLU A 190 4.74 14.71 16.25
CA GLU A 190 5.52 15.78 16.88
C GLU A 190 4.78 16.46 18.04
N SER A 191 3.61 15.94 18.43
CA SER A 191 2.79 16.54 19.48
C SER A 191 3.38 16.29 20.87
N ASN A 192 3.38 17.32 21.73
CA ASN A 192 3.90 17.24 23.10
C ASN A 192 2.81 16.99 24.15
N SER A 193 1.54 16.96 23.75
CA SER A 193 0.43 16.72 24.66
C SER A 193 -0.74 16.03 23.95
N LYS A 194 -1.60 15.34 24.71
CA LYS A 194 -2.82 14.72 24.18
C LYS A 194 -3.76 15.75 23.54
N LYS A 195 -3.86 16.95 24.12
CA LYS A 195 -4.64 18.06 23.56
C LYS A 195 -4.11 18.49 22.19
N GLU A 196 -2.79 18.52 22.03
CA GLU A 196 -2.15 18.83 20.76
C GLU A 196 -2.37 17.73 19.73
N VAL A 197 -2.28 16.46 20.13
CA VAL A 197 -2.61 15.31 19.27
C VAL A 197 -4.03 15.45 18.73
N MET A 198 -5.03 15.71 19.58
CA MET A 198 -6.42 15.89 19.15
C MET A 198 -6.56 17.02 18.14
N LYS A 199 -5.99 18.20 18.43
CA LYS A 199 -6.02 19.34 17.50
C LYS A 199 -5.40 19.02 16.14
N ARG A 200 -4.27 18.29 16.12
CA ARG A 200 -3.58 17.90 14.89
C ARG A 200 -4.37 16.82 14.13
N ILE A 201 -5.04 15.89 14.83
CA ILE A 201 -6.00 14.93 14.25
C ILE A 201 -7.15 15.67 13.59
N ASP A 202 -7.81 16.60 14.28
CA ASP A 202 -8.92 17.38 13.72
C ASP A 202 -8.51 18.14 12.46
N THR A 203 -7.29 18.68 12.48
CA THR A 203 -6.73 19.40 11.32
C THR A 203 -6.53 18.46 10.13
N LEU A 204 -5.98 17.25 10.35
CA LEU A 204 -5.80 16.25 9.30
C LEU A 204 -7.14 15.72 8.78
N VAL A 205 -8.06 15.36 9.68
CA VAL A 205 -9.41 14.89 9.35
C VAL A 205 -10.17 15.93 8.55
N GLY A 206 -10.19 17.18 9.02
CA GLY A 206 -10.83 18.29 8.32
C GLY A 206 -10.23 18.53 6.93
N TYR A 207 -8.90 18.39 6.78
CA TYR A 207 -8.24 18.44 5.48
C TYR A 207 -8.71 17.33 4.54
N CYS A 208 -8.73 16.07 5.01
CA CYS A 208 -9.20 14.92 4.25
C CYS A 208 -10.66 15.09 3.84
N LEU A 209 -11.56 15.41 4.78
CA LEU A 209 -12.98 15.59 4.49
C LEU A 209 -13.20 16.73 3.49
N LYS A 210 -12.52 17.87 3.64
CA LYS A 210 -12.61 19.00 2.70
C LYS A 210 -12.16 18.59 1.30
N SER A 211 -11.07 17.83 1.18
CA SER A 211 -10.60 17.31 -0.13
C SER A 211 -11.61 16.36 -0.79
N MET A 212 -12.46 15.73 0.02
CA MET A 212 -13.49 14.77 -0.37
C MET A 212 -14.91 15.38 -0.46
N GLY A 213 -15.01 16.69 -0.65
CA GLY A 213 -16.29 17.39 -0.80
C GLY A 213 -17.01 17.71 0.52
N GLY A 214 -16.28 17.77 1.64
CA GLY A 214 -16.80 18.19 2.94
C GLY A 214 -17.17 17.04 3.87
N ALA A 215 -17.67 17.40 5.06
CA ALA A 215 -18.13 16.46 6.07
C ALA A 215 -19.32 15.62 5.60
N LEU A 216 -19.66 14.58 6.36
CA LEU A 216 -20.90 13.85 6.18
C LEU A 216 -22.09 14.79 6.41
N ALA A 217 -23.13 14.67 5.58
CA ALA A 217 -24.38 15.40 5.79
C ALA A 217 -25.06 14.94 7.10
N GLN A 218 -25.99 15.72 7.66
CA GLN A 218 -26.72 15.32 8.86
C GLN A 218 -27.60 14.08 8.61
N GLU A 219 -28.19 14.01 7.41
CA GLU A 219 -28.95 12.87 6.93
C GLU A 219 -28.34 12.43 5.59
N TRP A 220 -28.23 11.12 5.38
CA TRP A 220 -27.77 10.55 4.12
C TRP A 220 -28.59 9.29 3.80
N ASP A 221 -29.00 9.19 2.54
CA ASP A 221 -29.74 8.04 2.03
C ASP A 221 -28.79 7.17 1.19
N LEU A 222 -28.71 5.88 1.53
CA LEU A 222 -27.99 4.88 0.78
C LEU A 222 -28.99 3.88 0.25
N LYS A 223 -29.25 3.93 -1.07
CA LYS A 223 -30.08 2.91 -1.72
C LYS A 223 -29.40 1.55 -1.59
N SER A 224 -30.01 0.65 -0.81
CA SER A 224 -29.65 -0.76 -0.81
C SER A 224 -30.04 -1.36 -2.16
N SER A 225 -29.06 -1.86 -2.90
CA SER A 225 -29.34 -2.74 -4.01
C SER A 225 -29.76 -4.09 -3.43
N SER A 226 -31.06 -4.35 -3.34
CA SER A 226 -31.59 -5.71 -3.25
C SER A 226 -31.34 -6.41 -4.58
N GLY A 227 -30.11 -6.90 -4.75
CA GLY A 227 -29.72 -7.71 -5.89
C GLY A 227 -30.23 -9.14 -5.73
N VAL A 228 -31.16 -9.50 -6.61
CA VAL A 228 -31.53 -10.88 -7.00
C VAL A 228 -30.30 -11.60 -7.57
#